data_AF-A0A351BDK5-F1
#
_entry.id   AF-A0A351BDK5-F1
#
_cell.length_a   1.000
_cell.length_b   1.000
_cell.length_c   1.000
_cell.angle_alpha   90.00
_cell.angle_beta   90.00
_cell.angle_gamma   90.00
#
_symmetry.space_group_name_H-M   'P 1'
#
loop_
_entity.id
_entity.type
_entity.pdbx_description
1 polymer ?
#
loop_
_entity_poly.entity_id
_entity_poly.type
_entity_poly.pdbx_seq_one_letter_code
_entity_poly.pdbx_strand_id
1 'polypeptide(L)'
;MKIELIGGGSLLDRIYRAEKRGWVEAAQLIRARELRNLVAQEYATEKMPEIHAAVAALAPTFLATVPQVIAYADGTLRKYAT
;
A
#
# COMPACT_ATOMS: atom_id res chain seq x y z
N MET A 1 14.70 12.16 -16.31
CA MET A 1 14.02 10.87 -16.09
C MET A 1 12.77 11.11 -15.25
N LYS A 2 11.60 11.24 -15.88
CA LYS A 2 10.31 11.30 -15.17
C LYS A 2 9.67 9.92 -15.34
N ILE A 3 9.86 9.06 -14.33
CA ILE A 3 8.88 8.01 -14.04
C ILE A 3 7.51 8.70 -14.05
N GLU A 4 6.44 8.06 -14.52
CA GLU A 4 5.06 8.50 -14.27
C GLU A 4 4.78 8.44 -12.74
N LEU A 5 5.48 9.28 -11.97
CA LEU A 5 5.00 9.83 -10.73
C LEU A 5 3.86 10.70 -11.17
N ILE A 6 2.65 10.15 -11.26
CA ILE A 6 1.44 10.95 -11.50
C ILE A 6 1.50 12.08 -10.47
N GLY A 7 1.84 13.27 -10.96
CA GLY A 7 2.07 14.45 -10.17
C GLY A 7 0.74 14.88 -9.58
N GLY A 8 0.73 15.18 -8.28
CA GLY A 8 -0.46 15.62 -7.58
C GLY A 8 -1.44 14.50 -7.22
N GLY A 9 -1.99 14.61 -6.03
CA GLY A 9 -2.94 13.66 -5.46
C GLY A 9 -2.64 13.45 -3.98
N SER A 10 -3.70 13.53 -3.18
CA SER A 10 -3.70 13.15 -1.78
C SER A 10 -3.28 11.68 -1.60
N LEU A 11 -3.00 11.28 -0.36
CA LEU A 11 -2.78 9.87 -0.03
C LEU A 11 -3.98 9.00 -0.45
N LEU A 12 -5.21 9.51 -0.33
CA LEU A 12 -6.42 8.79 -0.75
C LEU A 12 -6.44 8.56 -2.27
N ASP A 13 -6.00 9.52 -3.07
CA ASP A 13 -5.91 9.34 -4.52
C ASP A 13 -4.94 8.22 -4.89
N ARG A 14 -3.85 8.06 -4.13
CA ARG A 14 -2.91 6.95 -4.32
C ARG A 14 -3.54 5.61 -3.97
N ILE A 15 -4.33 5.56 -2.90
CA ILE A 15 -5.06 4.37 -2.46
C ILE A 15 -6.07 3.92 -3.53
N TYR A 16 -6.94 4.82 -3.98
CA TYR A 16 -7.93 4.50 -5.01
C TYR A 16 -7.30 4.17 -6.37
N ARG A 17 -6.13 4.73 -6.69
CA ARG A 17 -5.37 4.33 -7.89
C ARG A 17 -4.82 2.92 -7.82
N ALA A 18 -4.50 2.40 -6.63
CA ALA A 18 -4.06 1.03 -6.45
C ALA A 18 -5.23 0.05 -6.64
N GLU A 19 -6.39 0.38 -6.06
CA GLU A 19 -7.64 -0.38 -6.24
C GLU A 19 -8.09 -0.40 -7.70
N LYS A 20 -8.08 0.76 -8.39
CA LYS A 20 -8.39 0.84 -9.83
C LYS A 20 -7.46 -0.01 -10.70
N ARG A 21 -6.23 -0.27 -10.25
CA ARG A 21 -5.26 -1.15 -10.93
C ARG A 21 -5.44 -2.63 -10.58
N GLY A 22 -6.39 -2.96 -9.70
CA GLY A 22 -6.61 -4.31 -9.20
C GLY A 22 -5.50 -4.80 -8.28
N TRP A 23 -4.74 -3.88 -7.67
CA TRP A 23 -3.63 -4.27 -6.80
C TRP A 23 -4.12 -4.71 -5.42
N VAL A 24 -5.00 -3.92 -4.84
CA VAL A 24 -5.47 -4.11 -3.47
C VAL A 24 -6.72 -3.25 -3.25
N GLU A 25 -7.65 -3.73 -2.45
CA GLU A 25 -8.85 -2.97 -2.11
C GLU A 25 -8.48 -1.72 -1.30
N ALA A 26 -9.14 -0.60 -1.57
CA ALA A 26 -8.84 0.66 -0.89
C ALA A 26 -9.04 0.53 0.62
N ALA A 27 -10.04 -0.24 1.05
CA ALA A 27 -10.32 -0.53 2.45
C ALA A 27 -9.12 -1.14 3.19
N GLN A 28 -8.35 -2.02 2.53
CA GLN A 28 -7.19 -2.67 3.13
C GLN A 28 -6.02 -1.69 3.32
N LEU A 29 -5.80 -0.79 2.34
CA LEU A 29 -4.79 0.27 2.46
C LEU A 29 -5.17 1.34 3.50
N ILE A 30 -6.46 1.67 3.61
CA ILE A 30 -6.97 2.56 4.66
C ILE A 30 -6.71 1.92 6.03
N ARG A 31 -7.03 0.63 6.19
CA ARG A 31 -6.77 -0.10 7.44
C ARG A 31 -5.28 -0.18 7.79
N ALA A 32 -4.41 -0.34 6.81
CA ALA A 32 -2.97 -0.30 7.04
C ALA A 32 -2.47 1.09 7.46
N ARG A 33 -3.06 2.16 6.91
CA ARG A 33 -2.78 3.53 7.36
C ARG A 33 -3.20 3.73 8.81
N GLU A 34 -4.37 3.24 9.19
CA GLU A 34 -4.86 3.30 10.58
C GLU A 34 -3.96 2.49 11.53
N LEU A 35 -3.57 1.29 11.14
CA LEU A 35 -2.63 0.46 11.87
C LEU A 35 -1.28 1.16 12.06
N ARG A 36 -0.74 1.80 11.02
CA ARG A 36 0.48 2.60 11.15
C ARG A 36 0.30 3.76 12.14
N ASN A 37 -0.85 4.43 12.13
CA ASN A 37 -1.12 5.49 13.11
C ASN A 37 -1.18 4.93 14.54
N LEU A 38 -1.76 3.74 14.72
CA LEU A 38 -1.82 3.04 15.99
C LEU A 38 -0.42 2.69 16.52
N VAL A 39 0.46 2.20 15.65
CA VAL A 39 1.86 1.88 15.99
C VAL A 39 2.66 3.13 16.36
N ALA A 40 2.35 4.29 15.79
CA ALA A 40 3.05 5.55 16.05
C ALA A 40 2.63 6.24 17.36
N GLN A 41 1.60 5.74 18.05
CA GLN A 41 1.10 6.33 19.29
C GLN A 41 1.91 5.87 20.50
N GLU A 42 2.01 6.73 21.53
CA GLU A 42 2.77 6.46 22.76
C GLU A 42 2.28 5.22 23.53
N TYR A 43 1.00 4.87 23.39
CA TYR A 43 0.36 3.70 23.99
C TYR A 43 0.33 2.46 23.07
N ALA A 44 1.15 2.41 22.02
CA ALA A 44 1.20 1.26 21.10
C ALA A 44 1.49 -0.06 21.84
N THR A 45 2.32 -0.03 22.89
CA THR A 45 2.66 -1.22 23.71
C THR A 45 1.43 -1.83 24.38
N GLU A 46 0.47 -1.00 24.81
CA GLU A 46 -0.78 -1.46 25.44
C GLU A 46 -1.73 -2.12 24.43
N LYS A 47 -1.54 -1.83 23.13
CA LYS A 47 -2.36 -2.35 22.02
C LYS A 47 -1.63 -3.37 21.15
N MET A 48 -0.58 -3.98 21.70
CA MET A 48 0.26 -4.93 20.96
C MET A 48 -0.53 -6.15 20.44
N PRO A 49 -1.49 -6.74 21.18
CA PRO A 49 -2.32 -7.82 20.65
C PRO A 49 -3.14 -7.40 19.42
N GLU A 50 -3.75 -6.21 19.45
CA GLU A 50 -4.53 -5.67 18.33
C GLU A 50 -3.65 -5.35 17.13
N ILE A 51 -2.47 -4.78 17.36
CA ILE A 51 -1.47 -4.51 16.33
C ILE A 51 -1.05 -5.83 15.67
N HIS A 52 -0.72 -6.86 16.46
CA HIS A 52 -0.32 -8.16 15.94
C HIS A 52 -1.43 -8.81 15.10
N ALA A 53 -2.66 -8.82 15.61
CA ALA A 53 -3.81 -9.35 14.87
C ALA A 53 -4.05 -8.61 13.55
N ALA A 54 -3.95 -7.27 13.56
CA ALA A 54 -4.13 -6.46 12.36
C ALA A 54 -3.01 -6.69 11.32
N VAL A 55 -1.75 -6.81 11.77
CA VAL A 55 -0.62 -7.17 10.89
C VAL A 55 -0.84 -8.55 10.28
N ALA A 56 -1.18 -9.55 11.09
CA ALA A 56 -1.40 -10.91 10.63
C ALA A 56 -2.54 -11.00 9.59
N ALA A 57 -3.60 -10.21 9.77
CA ALA A 57 -4.72 -10.16 8.82
C ALA A 57 -4.36 -9.46 7.49
N LEU A 58 -3.54 -8.40 7.53
CA LEU A 58 -3.19 -7.61 6.35
C LEU A 58 -2.00 -8.18 5.56
N ALA A 59 -1.08 -8.88 6.23
CA ALA A 59 0.16 -9.35 5.61
C ALA A 59 -0.05 -10.23 4.36
N PRO A 60 -0.95 -11.24 4.35
CA PRO A 60 -1.15 -12.07 3.15
C PRO A 60 -1.64 -11.25 1.96
N THR A 61 -2.52 -10.28 2.21
CA THR A 61 -3.02 -9.37 1.18
C THR A 61 -1.84 -8.63 0.55
N PHE A 62 -1.01 -7.94 1.35
CA PHE A 62 0.08 -7.13 0.81
C PHE A 62 1.15 -7.96 0.10
N LEU A 63 1.47 -9.14 0.60
CA LEU A 63 2.37 -10.07 -0.08
C LEU A 63 1.84 -10.47 -1.47
N ALA A 64 0.52 -10.68 -1.61
CA ALA A 64 -0.09 -10.98 -2.91
C ALA A 64 -0.02 -9.81 -3.89
N THR A 65 0.09 -8.56 -3.42
CA THR A 65 0.22 -7.36 -4.27
C THR A 65 1.61 -7.18 -4.87
N VAL A 66 2.64 -7.68 -4.19
CA VAL A 66 4.05 -7.52 -4.58
C VAL A 66 4.31 -7.89 -6.06
N PRO A 67 3.92 -9.09 -6.56
CA PRO A 67 4.17 -9.45 -7.94
C PRO A 67 3.47 -8.53 -8.95
N GLN A 68 2.28 -8.00 -8.62
CA GLN A 68 1.54 -7.09 -9.51
C GLN A 68 2.25 -5.73 -9.63
N VAL A 69 2.82 -5.25 -8.52
CA VAL A 69 3.60 -4.01 -8.49
C VAL A 69 4.92 -4.18 -9.24
N ILE A 70 5.59 -5.32 -9.09
CA ILE A 70 6.80 -5.66 -9.86
C ILE A 70 6.49 -5.66 -11.36
N ALA A 71 5.44 -6.37 -11.78
CA ALA A 71 5.04 -6.44 -13.18
C ALA A 71 4.72 -5.05 -13.77
N TYR A 72 4.10 -4.17 -12.98
CA TYR A 72 3.86 -2.78 -13.39
C TYR A 72 5.16 -1.99 -13.54
N ALA A 73 6.09 -2.13 -12.59
CA ALA A 73 7.39 -1.46 -12.65
C ALA A 73 8.18 -1.91 -13.89
N ASP A 74 8.24 -3.21 -14.15
CA ASP A 74 8.92 -3.78 -15.33
C ASP A 74 8.27 -3.34 -16.64
N GLY A 75 6.93 -3.29 -16.69
CA GLY A 75 6.21 -2.76 -17.84
C GLY A 75 6.48 -1.27 -18.08
N THR A 76 6.56 -0.49 -16.99
CA THR A 76 6.87 0.94 -17.06
C THR A 76 8.29 1.18 -17.53
N LEU A 77 9.27 0.48 -16.97
CA LEU A 77 10.68 0.59 -17.37
C LEU A 77 10.86 0.30 -18.86
N ARG A 78 10.24 -0.77 -19.37
CA ARG A 78 10.28 -1.12 -20.80
C ARG A 78 9.72 -0.01 -21.70
N LYS A 79 8.63 0.64 -21.29
CA LYS A 79 8.02 1.74 -22.07
C LYS A 79 8.92 2.96 -22.22
N TYR A 80 9.80 3.23 -21.24
CA TYR A 80 10.69 4.39 -21.23
C TYR A 80 12.15 4.06 -21.54
N ALA A 81 12.45 2.79 -21.86
CA ALA A 81 13.78 2.35 -22.30
C ALA A 81 14.01 2.55 -23.81
N THR A 82 13.05 3.15 -24.51
CA THR A 82 13.12 3.55 -25.93
C THR A 82 13.15 5.07 -26.03
#